data_AF-A0AAP0HA16-F1
#
_entry.id   AF-A0AAP0HA16-F1
#
_cell.length_a   1.000
_cell.length_b   1.000
_cell.length_c   1.000
_cell.angle_alpha   90.00
_cell.angle_beta   90.00
_cell.angle_gamma   90.00
#
_symmetry.space_group_name_H-M   'P 1'
#
loop_
_entity.id
_entity.type
_entity.pdbx_description
1 polymer ?
#
loop_
_entity_poly.entity_id
_entity_poly.type
_entity_poly.pdbx_seq_one_letter_code
_entity_poly.pdbx_strand_id
1 'polypeptide(L)'
;MGSWSSTVKVIHSGDGRLQEFRQPIRACHVLSGHPAAFLCSSDTMFVGCHVPQLPGNEELQMGQIYFVMPLSKSNNRLSLQELCSLAIKAGSALQSKA
;
A
#
# COMPACT_ATOMS: atom_id res chain seq x y z
N MET A 1 -14.01 24.58 6.90
CA MET A 1 -14.03 23.17 7.36
C MET A 1 -13.15 22.39 6.40
N GLY A 2 -11.90 22.10 6.80
CA GLY A 2 -10.98 21.35 5.95
C GLY A 2 -11.54 19.96 5.70
N SER A 3 -11.72 19.58 4.45
CA SER A 3 -12.12 18.22 4.11
C SER A 3 -10.98 17.30 4.53
N TRP A 4 -11.10 16.66 5.69
CA TRP A 4 -10.44 15.38 5.94
C TRP A 4 -11.08 14.37 4.98
N SER A 5 -10.69 14.45 3.70
CA SER A 5 -11.00 13.43 2.73
C SER A 5 -10.20 12.20 3.16
N SER A 6 -10.78 11.38 4.05
CA SER A 6 -10.25 10.06 4.37
C SER A 6 -10.37 9.23 3.10
N THR A 7 -9.37 9.32 2.20
CA THR A 7 -9.29 8.49 1.00
C THR A 7 -8.49 7.24 1.31
N VAL A 8 -8.79 6.15 0.61
CA VAL A 8 -7.89 4.99 0.58
C VAL A 8 -6.67 5.38 -0.24
N LYS A 9 -5.47 5.18 0.29
CA LYS A 9 -4.22 5.48 -0.40
C LYS A 9 -3.50 4.18 -0.70
N VAL A 10 -3.25 3.91 -1.97
CA VAL A 10 -2.54 2.73 -2.44
C VAL A 10 -1.25 3.16 -3.12
N ILE A 11 -0.13 2.63 -2.68
CA ILE A 11 1.20 3.05 -3.14
C ILE A 11 1.93 1.87 -3.76
N HIS A 12 2.38 2.05 -4.99
CA HIS A 12 3.10 1.01 -5.71
C HIS A 12 4.56 0.95 -5.23
N SER A 13 4.97 -0.19 -4.69
CA SER A 13 6.34 -0.37 -4.16
C SER A 13 7.43 -0.27 -5.23
N GLY A 14 7.10 -0.54 -6.50
CA GLY A 14 8.04 -0.48 -7.62
C GLY A 14 8.38 0.95 -8.03
N ASP A 15 7.37 1.71 -8.46
CA ASP A 15 7.50 3.05 -9.06
C ASP A 15 7.14 4.21 -8.10
N GLY A 16 6.60 3.91 -6.91
CA GLY A 16 6.18 4.92 -5.93
C GLY A 16 4.90 5.65 -6.31
N ARG A 17 4.13 5.20 -7.31
CA ARG A 17 2.88 5.85 -7.70
C ARG A 17 1.82 5.70 -6.60
N LEU A 18 1.17 6.81 -6.28
CA LEU A 18 0.01 6.85 -5.38
C LEU A 18 -1.29 6.80 -6.19
N GLN A 19 -2.16 5.89 -5.81
CA GLN A 19 -3.53 5.76 -6.28
C GLN A 19 -4.48 6.01 -5.11
N GLU A 20 -5.34 7.02 -5.25
CA GLU A 20 -6.29 7.40 -4.21
C GLU A 20 -7.71 7.01 -4.62
N PHE A 21 -8.45 6.44 -3.68
CA PHE A 21 -9.85 6.12 -3.85
C PHE A 21 -10.69 6.91 -2.86
N ARG A 22 -11.74 7.54 -3.38
CA ARG A 22 -12.72 8.31 -2.59
C ARG A 22 -13.85 7.44 -2.02
N GLN A 23 -13.78 6.14 -2.25
CA GLN A 23 -14.77 5.16 -1.84
C GLN A 23 -14.03 3.92 -1.34
N PRO A 24 -14.61 3.15 -0.40
CA PRO A 24 -14.09 1.85 -0.03
C PRO A 24 -13.93 0.98 -1.28
N ILE A 25 -12.78 0.35 -1.42
CA ILE A 25 -12.46 -0.51 -2.56
C ILE A 25 -11.89 -1.82 -2.04
N ARG A 26 -12.25 -2.92 -2.68
CA ARG A 26 -11.68 -4.23 -2.31
C ARG A 26 -10.27 -4.39 -2.86
N ALA A 27 -9.44 -5.09 -2.12
CA ALA A 27 -8.08 -5.40 -2.53
C ALA A 27 -8.01 -6.08 -3.92
N CYS A 28 -8.95 -6.96 -4.25
CA CYS A 28 -9.01 -7.62 -5.56
C CYS A 28 -9.22 -6.64 -6.73
N HIS A 29 -9.96 -5.56 -6.54
CA HIS A 29 -10.17 -4.56 -7.59
C HIS A 29 -8.88 -3.79 -7.88
N VAL A 30 -8.10 -3.48 -6.85
CA VAL A 30 -6.78 -2.84 -6.98
C VAL A 30 -5.80 -3.78 -7.68
N LEU A 31 -5.82 -5.07 -7.33
CA LEU A 31 -4.93 -6.10 -7.88
C LEU A 31 -5.35 -6.58 -9.28
N SER A 32 -6.56 -6.27 -9.75
CA SER A 32 -7.07 -6.69 -11.06
C SER A 32 -6.13 -6.31 -12.22
N GLY A 33 -5.44 -5.16 -12.11
CA GLY A 33 -4.45 -4.71 -13.10
C GLY A 33 -3.03 -5.28 -12.91
N HIS A 34 -2.78 -6.02 -11.83
CA HIS A 34 -1.44 -6.47 -11.40
C HIS A 34 -1.47 -7.93 -10.92
N PRO A 35 -1.57 -8.91 -11.84
CA PRO A 35 -1.76 -10.32 -11.49
C PRO A 35 -0.59 -10.94 -10.71
N ALA A 36 0.60 -10.33 -10.75
CA ALA A 36 1.78 -10.77 -10.01
C ALA A 36 2.07 -9.92 -8.76
N ALA A 37 1.06 -9.25 -8.19
CA ALA A 37 1.20 -8.41 -7.02
C ALA A 37 0.18 -8.77 -5.91
N PHE A 38 0.49 -8.33 -4.69
CA PHE A 38 -0.36 -8.42 -3.51
C PHE A 38 -0.45 -7.05 -2.83
N LEU A 39 -1.49 -6.86 -2.02
CA LEU A 39 -1.65 -5.68 -1.19
C LEU A 39 -1.22 -5.97 0.24
N CYS A 40 -0.69 -4.97 0.93
CA CYS A 40 -0.41 -5.03 2.36
C CYS A 40 -0.70 -3.69 3.03
N SER A 41 -1.10 -3.71 4.30
CA SER A 41 -1.34 -2.50 5.09
C SER A 41 -0.01 -1.98 5.65
N SER A 42 0.18 -0.65 5.60
CA SER A 42 1.35 0.00 6.21
C SER A 42 1.48 -0.33 7.70
N ASP A 43 0.36 -0.51 8.40
CA ASP A 43 0.32 -0.74 9.85
C ASP A 43 0.85 -2.13 10.24
N THR A 44 0.89 -3.04 9.28
CA THR A 44 1.30 -4.44 9.48
C THR A 44 2.70 -4.74 8.97
N MET A 45 3.42 -3.71 8.51
CA MET A 45 4.74 -3.84 7.92
C MET A 45 5.84 -3.57 8.96
N PHE A 46 6.53 -4.64 9.37
CA PHE A 46 7.60 -4.58 10.36
C PHE A 46 8.91 -5.15 9.82
N VAL A 47 10.03 -4.54 10.23
CA VAL A 47 11.38 -5.03 9.88
C VAL A 47 11.60 -6.44 10.42
N GLY A 48 12.12 -7.33 9.59
CA GLY A 48 12.38 -8.73 9.92
C GLY A 48 11.15 -9.63 9.85
N CYS A 49 9.96 -9.07 9.63
CA CYS A 49 8.71 -9.82 9.51
C CYS A 49 8.35 -10.06 8.04
N HIS A 50 7.60 -11.13 7.80
CA HIS A 50 6.92 -11.33 6.52
C HIS A 50 5.81 -10.29 6.38
N VAL A 51 5.65 -9.77 5.18
CA VAL A 51 4.56 -8.85 4.89
C VAL A 51 3.27 -9.63 4.76
N PRO A 52 2.27 -9.37 5.62
CA PRO A 52 1.00 -10.05 5.48
C PRO A 52 0.31 -9.56 4.21
N GLN A 53 -0.11 -10.53 3.40
CA GLN A 53 -0.93 -10.24 2.23
C GLN A 53 -2.35 -9.96 2.70
N LEU A 54 -2.93 -8.83 2.26
CA LEU A 54 -4.35 -8.60 2.40
C LEU A 54 -5.10 -9.56 1.46
N PRO A 55 -6.12 -10.28 1.95
CA PRO A 55 -7.03 -11.04 1.12
C PRO A 55 -7.68 -10.15 0.06
N GLY A 56 -7.81 -10.64 -1.17
CA GLY A 56 -8.48 -9.90 -2.24
C GLY A 56 -9.93 -9.48 -1.88
N ASN A 57 -10.59 -10.21 -1.00
CA ASN A 57 -11.95 -9.91 -0.55
C ASN A 57 -12.02 -8.85 0.56
N GLU A 58 -10.88 -8.47 1.14
CA GLU A 58 -10.83 -7.45 2.18
C GLU A 58 -11.06 -6.05 1.57
N GLU A 59 -11.85 -5.24 2.28
CA GLU A 59 -12.18 -3.88 1.87
C GLU A 59 -11.22 -2.88 2.51
N LEU A 60 -10.54 -2.11 1.66
CA LEU A 60 -9.57 -1.12 2.09
C LEU A 60 -10.26 0.01 2.85
N GLN A 61 -9.71 0.34 4.00
CA GLN A 61 -10.25 1.31 4.93
C GLN A 61 -9.89 2.74 4.52
N MET A 62 -10.84 3.64 4.65
CA MET A 62 -10.68 5.06 4.33
C MET A 62 -9.68 5.71 5.30
N GLY A 63 -8.75 6.50 4.77
CA GLY A 63 -7.69 7.13 5.55
C GLY A 63 -6.47 6.24 5.82
N GLN A 64 -6.52 4.97 5.41
CA GLN A 64 -5.40 4.03 5.53
C GLN A 64 -4.51 4.03 4.30
N ILE A 65 -3.25 3.62 4.52
CA ILE A 65 -2.24 3.50 3.48
C ILE A 65 -1.94 2.02 3.24
N TYR A 66 -1.98 1.63 1.98
CA TYR A 66 -1.71 0.28 1.52
C TYR A 66 -0.59 0.31 0.48
N PHE A 67 0.19 -0.76 0.42
CA PHE A 67 1.25 -0.92 -0.57
C PHE A 67 0.96 -2.09 -1.51
N VAL A 68 1.15 -1.86 -2.81
CA VAL A 68 1.15 -2.91 -3.83
C VAL A 68 2.56 -3.44 -3.96
N MET A 69 2.74 -4.71 -3.61
CA MET A 69 4.03 -5.40 -3.60
C MET A 69 4.02 -6.54 -4.60
N PRO A 70 5.10 -6.78 -5.36
CA PRO A 70 5.18 -7.94 -6.24
C PRO A 70 5.21 -9.23 -5.40
N LEU A 71 4.52 -10.28 -5.85
CA LEU A 71 4.45 -11.59 -5.17
C LEU A 71 5.83 -12.17 -4.87
N SER A 72 6.84 -11.88 -5.71
CA SER A 72 8.23 -12.24 -5.49
C SER A 72 8.79 -11.77 -4.13
N LYS A 73 8.26 -10.67 -3.57
CA LYS A 73 8.65 -10.13 -2.26
C LYS A 73 7.82 -10.66 -1.10
N SER A 74 6.68 -11.33 -1.34
CA SER A 74 5.85 -11.84 -0.23
C SER A 74 6.57 -12.89 0.62
N ASN A 75 7.42 -13.70 -0.02
CA ASN A 75 8.13 -14.76 0.69
C ASN A 75 9.40 -14.28 1.39
N ASN A 76 9.76 -13.00 1.22
CA ASN A 76 10.94 -12.40 1.84
C ASN A 76 10.56 -11.58 3.07
N ARG A 77 11.48 -11.48 4.01
CA ARG A 77 11.36 -10.61 5.18
C ARG A 77 11.65 -9.16 4.76
N LEU A 78 10.88 -8.22 5.28
CA LEU A 78 11.19 -6.80 5.08
C LEU A 78 12.52 -6.46 5.75
N SER A 79 13.49 -5.99 4.99
CA SER A 79 14.69 -5.39 5.57
C SER A 79 14.40 -3.96 6.01
N LEU A 80 15.24 -3.42 6.90
CA LEU A 80 15.16 -2.02 7.30
C LEU A 80 15.24 -1.09 6.08
N GLN A 81 16.14 -1.41 5.14
CA GLN A 81 16.32 -0.64 3.90
C GLN A 81 15.05 -0.64 3.04
N GLU A 82 14.39 -1.78 2.90
CA GLU A 82 13.13 -1.90 2.14
C GLU A 82 12.01 -1.10 2.82
N LEU A 83 11.86 -1.23 4.14
CA LEU A 83 10.85 -0.49 4.87
C LEU A 83 11.08 1.03 4.80
N CYS A 84 12.32 1.48 4.98
CA CYS A 84 12.69 2.89 4.81
C CYS A 84 12.41 3.37 3.38
N SER A 85 12.73 2.56 2.36
CA SER A 85 12.43 2.89 0.97
C SER A 85 10.92 3.06 0.74
N LEU A 86 10.10 2.17 1.32
CA LEU A 86 8.64 2.25 1.23
C LEU A 86 8.08 3.48 1.97
N ALA A 87 8.63 3.79 3.16
CA ALA A 87 8.25 4.98 3.91
C ALA A 87 8.61 6.28 3.17
N ILE A 88 9.79 6.35 2.56
CA ILE A 88 10.20 7.50 1.73
C ILE A 88 9.28 7.63 0.51
N LYS A 89 9.04 6.52 -0.21
CA LYS A 89 8.11 6.51 -1.35
C LYS A 89 6.73 6.98 -0.95
N ALA A 90 6.24 6.52 0.21
CA ALA A 90 4.96 6.97 0.73
C ALA A 90 4.97 8.46 1.07
N GLY A 91 5.98 8.94 1.78
CA GLY A 91 6.17 10.36 2.08
C GLY A 91 6.15 11.21 0.81
N SER A 92 6.95 10.86 -0.19
CA SER A 92 7.02 11.57 -1.47
C SER A 92 5.70 11.54 -2.22
N ALA A 93 5.04 10.37 -2.29
CA ALA A 93 3.79 10.24 -3.03
C ALA A 93 2.65 11.04 -2.37
N LEU A 94 2.59 11.06 -1.04
CA LEU A 94 1.63 11.83 -0.26
C LEU A 94 1.90 13.34 -0.29
N GLN A 95 3.18 13.74 -0.32
CA GLN A 95 3.59 15.15 -0.30
C GLN A 95 3.38 15.83 -1.66
N SER A 96 3.27 15.08 -2.76
CA SER A 96 2.94 15.62 -4.10
C SER A 96 1.52 16.20 -4.24
N LYS A 97 0.71 16.12 -3.18
CA LYS A 97 -0.66 16.67 -3.12
C LYS A 97 -0.90 17.64 -1.95
N ALA A 98 0.18 18.16 -1.35
CA ALA A 98 0.08 19.26 -0.38
C ALA A 98 -0.01 20.62 -1.09
#